data_AF-A0A661YY73-F1
#
_entry.id   AF-A0A661YY73-F1
#
_cell.length_a   1.000
_cell.length_b   1.000
_cell.length_c   1.000
_cell.angle_alpha   90.00
_cell.angle_beta   90.00
_cell.angle_gamma   90.00
#
_symmetry.space_group_name_H-M   'P 1'
#
loop_
_entity.id
_entity.type
_entity.pdbx_description
1 polymer ?
#
loop_
_entity_poly.entity_id
_entity_poly.type
_entity_poly.pdbx_seq_one_letter_code
_entity_poly.pdbx_strand_id
1 'polypeptide(L)'
;DLMYSMLVNRWHDNVAFMFNEEKRMDAKKDRLNFIEGFIDSYPSIYLDLKQDELAGFFELLLTHGKDEDYYNRELRKYSINRSDDNFWQVYDWFQNRYNESDKLNAGLFDLNRYYPIAH
;
A
#
# COMPACT_ATOMS: atom_id res chain seq x y z
N ASP A 1 -2.73 -12.50 14.17
CA ASP A 1 -2.13 -11.68 13.11
C ASP A 1 -2.15 -10.21 13.48
N LEU A 2 -1.08 -9.50 13.12
CA LEU A 2 -0.96 -8.05 13.27
C LEU A 2 -1.43 -7.37 11.99
N MET A 3 -2.01 -6.18 12.11
CA MET A 3 -2.46 -5.42 10.94
C MET A 3 -2.07 -3.96 11.09
N TYR A 4 -1.46 -3.43 10.03
CA TYR A 4 -0.98 -2.06 9.96
C TYR A 4 -1.45 -1.42 8.66
N SER A 5 -1.77 -0.13 8.73
CA SER A 5 -1.91 0.74 7.56
C SER A 5 -0.56 1.38 7.26
N MET A 6 -0.07 1.20 6.04
CA MET A 6 1.13 1.88 5.53
C MET A 6 0.70 3.10 4.70
N LEU A 7 1.11 4.29 5.13
CA LEU A 7 0.84 5.54 4.41
C LEU A 7 2.11 6.04 3.74
N VAL A 8 2.07 6.17 2.41
CA VAL A 8 3.12 6.81 1.61
C VAL A 8 2.78 8.29 1.43
N ASN A 9 3.46 9.15 2.17
CA ASN A 9 3.34 10.60 2.02
C ASN A 9 4.34 11.07 0.99
N ARG A 10 3.87 11.27 -0.24
CA ARG A 10 4.70 11.80 -1.32
C ARG A 10 4.82 13.30 -1.20
N TRP A 11 6.05 13.82 -1.17
CA TRP A 11 6.27 15.25 -1.03
C TRP A 11 6.14 15.95 -2.39
N HIS A 12 5.25 16.94 -2.46
CA HIS A 12 5.08 17.82 -3.61
C HIS A 12 5.61 19.21 -3.26
N ASP A 13 6.65 19.68 -3.95
CA ASP A 13 7.25 20.99 -3.67
C ASP A 13 6.32 22.18 -4.02
N ASN A 14 5.27 21.97 -4.83
CA ASN A 14 4.25 22.97 -5.14
C ASN A 14 2.98 22.32 -5.73
N VAL A 15 1.79 22.63 -5.20
CA VAL A 15 0.48 22.12 -5.68
C VAL A 15 -0.18 23.05 -6.72
N ALA A 16 0.54 24.06 -7.23
CA ALA A 16 0.02 24.97 -8.24
C ALA A 16 0.20 24.41 -9.67
N PHE A 17 -0.94 24.17 -10.34
CA PHE A 17 -1.19 23.95 -11.78
C PHE A 17 -1.35 22.50 -12.30
N MET A 18 -2.43 22.30 -13.08
CA MET A 18 -2.91 21.04 -13.69
C MET A 18 -2.07 20.49 -14.87
N PHE A 19 -0.85 20.97 -15.10
CA PHE A 19 -0.01 20.49 -16.20
C PHE A 19 1.47 20.45 -15.76
N ASN A 20 2.15 19.32 -16.03
CA ASN A 20 3.55 18.99 -15.68
C ASN A 20 3.85 18.64 -14.19
N GLU A 21 3.27 17.54 -13.69
CA GLU A 21 3.52 17.01 -12.34
C GLU A 21 4.82 16.20 -12.19
N GLU A 22 5.27 15.47 -13.23
CA GLU A 22 6.37 14.49 -13.13
C GLU A 22 7.73 15.10 -12.75
N LYS A 23 7.96 16.39 -13.04
CA LYS A 23 9.22 17.08 -12.71
C LYS A 23 9.29 17.67 -11.29
N ARG A 24 8.28 17.44 -10.44
CA ARG A 24 8.14 18.12 -9.14
C ARG A 24 8.04 17.19 -7.94
N MET A 25 8.23 15.90 -8.15
CA MET A 25 8.28 14.91 -7.07
C MET A 25 9.73 14.77 -6.61
N ASP A 26 10.00 15.08 -5.35
CA ASP A 26 11.29 14.82 -4.72
C ASP A 26 11.15 13.58 -3.85
N ALA A 27 11.36 12.41 -4.45
CA ALA A 27 11.26 11.11 -3.79
C ALA A 27 12.16 11.00 -2.53
N LYS A 28 13.17 11.87 -2.37
CA LYS A 28 14.01 11.91 -1.16
C LYS A 28 13.30 12.48 0.07
N LYS A 29 12.19 13.18 -0.12
CA LYS A 29 11.39 13.78 0.96
C LYS A 29 10.15 12.95 1.30
N ASP A 30 9.91 11.87 0.57
CA ASP A 30 8.80 10.98 0.83
C ASP A 30 8.93 10.35 2.22
N ARG A 31 7.79 10.18 2.90
CA ARG A 31 7.74 9.57 4.23
C ARG A 31 6.79 8.39 4.24
N LEU A 32 7.24 7.31 4.87
CA LEU A 32 6.43 6.13 5.13
C LEU A 32 6.04 6.13 6.61
N ASN A 33 4.73 6.09 6.87
CA ASN A 33 4.20 5.89 8.21
C ASN A 33 3.55 4.52 8.31
N PHE A 34 3.84 3.80 9.39
CA PHE A 34 3.15 2.57 9.75
C PHE A 34 2.32 2.84 10.99
N ILE A 35 1.02 2.61 10.90
CA ILE A 35 0.07 2.84 11.99
C ILE A 35 -0.66 1.53 12.23
N GLU A 36 -0.73 1.11 13.47
CA GLU A 36 -1.48 -0.08 13.85
C GLU A 36 -2.98 0.16 13.61
N GLY A 37 -3.65 -0.78 12.96
CA GLY A 37 -5.07 -0.64 12.64
C GLY A 37 -5.36 -0.07 11.25
N PHE A 38 -6.64 0.21 11.03
CA PHE A 38 -7.17 0.79 9.79
C PHE A 38 -7.27 2.30 9.92
N ILE A 39 -6.84 3.03 8.89
CA ILE A 39 -6.97 4.49 8.83
C ILE A 39 -8.09 4.93 7.90
N ASP A 40 -8.27 4.22 6.78
CA ASP A 40 -9.29 4.51 5.78
C ASP A 40 -9.89 3.22 5.21
N SER A 41 -10.90 3.40 4.35
CA SER A 41 -11.55 2.32 3.60
C SER A 41 -11.16 2.31 2.12
N TYR A 42 -10.01 2.88 1.74
CA TYR A 42 -9.58 3.04 0.34
C TYR A 42 -8.17 2.48 0.09
N PRO A 43 -7.94 1.18 0.33
CA PRO A 43 -6.62 0.59 0.19
C PRO A 43 -6.14 0.69 -1.25
N SER A 44 -4.91 1.16 -1.41
CA SER A 44 -4.22 1.13 -2.70
C SER A 44 -3.64 -0.25 -2.99
N ILE A 45 -3.22 -1.01 -1.97
CA ILE A 45 -2.67 -2.36 -2.14
C ILE A 45 -2.74 -3.11 -0.81
N TYR A 46 -3.04 -4.40 -0.86
CA TYR A 46 -2.87 -5.30 0.28
C TYR A 46 -1.50 -5.95 0.22
N LEU A 47 -0.86 -6.03 1.38
CA LEU A 47 0.42 -6.70 1.56
C LEU A 47 0.24 -7.80 2.60
N ASP A 48 0.78 -8.99 2.30
CA ASP A 48 0.88 -10.10 3.24
C ASP A 48 2.34 -10.48 3.40
N LEU A 49 2.82 -10.45 4.64
CA LEU A 49 4.23 -10.67 4.97
C LEU A 49 4.34 -11.51 6.23
N LYS A 50 5.31 -12.42 6.23
CA LYS A 50 5.74 -13.09 7.45
C LYS A 50 6.66 -12.19 8.26
N GLN A 51 6.70 -12.42 9.58
CA GLN A 51 7.50 -11.62 10.49
C GLN A 51 9.01 -11.66 10.16
N ASP A 52 9.51 -12.79 9.65
CA ASP A 52 10.90 -12.96 9.23
C ASP A 52 11.24 -12.27 7.89
N GLU A 53 10.24 -11.83 7.13
CA GLU A 53 10.40 -11.11 5.86
C GLU A 53 10.47 -9.58 6.06
N LEU A 54 10.11 -9.07 7.24
CA LEU A 54 10.02 -7.63 7.53
C LEU A 54 11.31 -6.87 7.24
N ALA A 55 12.46 -7.42 7.62
CA ALA A 55 13.75 -6.76 7.38
C ALA A 55 14.00 -6.58 5.86
N GLY A 56 13.75 -7.62 5.08
CA GLY A 56 13.89 -7.57 3.62
C GLY A 56 12.88 -6.63 2.97
N PHE A 57 11.65 -6.58 3.47
CA PHE A 57 10.64 -5.64 3.02
C PHE A 57 11.03 -4.18 3.29
N PHE A 58 11.53 -3.85 4.48
CA PHE A 58 11.98 -2.48 4.77
C PHE A 58 13.17 -2.08 3.90
N GLU A 59 14.14 -2.97 3.68
CA GLU A 59 15.24 -2.72 2.75
C GLU A 59 14.74 -2.48 1.31
N LEU A 60 13.76 -3.27 0.85
CA LEU A 60 13.12 -3.06 -0.44
C LEU A 60 12.48 -1.66 -0.56
N LEU A 61 11.80 -1.17 0.48
CA LEU A 61 11.23 0.18 0.45
C LEU A 61 12.29 1.27 0.24
N LEU A 62 13.52 1.07 0.73
CA LEU A 62 14.64 2.00 0.55
C LEU A 62 15.23 1.99 -0.87
N THR A 63 14.87 1.02 -1.71
CA THR A 63 15.27 0.97 -3.13
C THR A 63 14.30 1.66 -4.07
N HIS A 64 13.15 2.13 -3.57
CA HIS A 64 12.18 2.87 -4.37
C HIS A 64 12.83 4.10 -5.03
N GLY A 65 12.53 4.35 -6.31
CA GLY A 65 13.09 5.44 -7.10
C GLY A 65 14.57 5.29 -7.52
N LYS A 66 15.22 4.16 -7.19
CA LYS A 66 16.60 3.85 -7.67
C LYS A 66 16.59 2.86 -8.83
N ASP A 67 15.90 1.74 -8.66
CA ASP A 67 15.71 0.69 -9.67
C ASP A 67 14.25 0.23 -9.59
N GLU A 68 13.41 0.82 -10.43
CA GLU A 68 11.96 0.57 -10.41
C GLU A 68 11.61 -0.85 -10.86
N ASP A 69 12.38 -1.44 -11.78
CA ASP A 69 12.14 -2.80 -12.26
C ASP A 69 12.43 -3.83 -11.16
N TYR A 70 13.56 -3.67 -10.46
CA TYR A 70 13.86 -4.46 -9.26
C TYR A 70 12.78 -4.24 -8.20
N TYR A 71 12.47 -2.98 -7.87
CA TYR A 71 11.51 -2.64 -6.82
C TYR A 71 10.14 -3.28 -7.07
N ASN A 72 9.59 -3.09 -8.28
CA ASN A 72 8.28 -3.63 -8.64
C ASN A 72 8.28 -5.17 -8.67
N ARG A 73 9.37 -5.81 -9.12
CA ARG A 73 9.48 -7.27 -9.12
C ARG A 73 9.51 -7.86 -7.72
N GLU A 74 10.25 -7.24 -6.81
CA GLU A 74 10.37 -7.73 -5.43
C GLU A 74 9.12 -7.38 -4.61
N LEU A 75 8.51 -6.20 -4.82
CA LEU A 75 7.27 -5.80 -4.14
C LEU A 75 6.12 -6.75 -4.46
N ARG A 76 6.08 -7.29 -5.68
CA ARG A 76 5.11 -8.30 -6.12
C ARG A 76 5.07 -9.55 -5.23
N LYS A 77 6.16 -9.88 -4.54
CA LYS A 77 6.23 -11.05 -3.65
C LYS A 77 5.39 -10.87 -2.38
N TYR A 78 5.17 -9.62 -1.97
CA TYR A 78 4.41 -9.26 -0.78
C TYR A 78 3.00 -8.78 -1.13
N SER A 79 2.80 -8.27 -2.33
CA SER A 79 1.53 -7.68 -2.74
C SER A 79 0.52 -8.71 -3.20
N ILE A 80 -0.73 -8.57 -2.75
CA ILE A 80 -1.85 -9.37 -3.24
C ILE A 80 -2.48 -8.66 -4.43
N ASN A 81 -2.34 -9.26 -5.61
CA ASN A 81 -2.90 -8.68 -6.81
C ASN A 81 -4.40 -8.97 -6.97
N ARG A 82 -5.14 -8.10 -7.65
CA ARG A 82 -6.56 -8.31 -7.95
C ARG A 82 -6.85 -9.55 -8.82
N SER A 83 -5.88 -9.98 -9.62
CA SER A 83 -5.92 -11.20 -10.42
C SER A 83 -5.40 -12.44 -9.67
N ASP A 84 -4.98 -12.30 -8.41
CA ASP A 84 -4.63 -13.45 -7.57
C ASP A 84 -5.89 -14.26 -7.24
N ASP A 85 -5.82 -15.58 -7.36
CA ASP A 85 -6.94 -16.48 -7.07
C ASP A 85 -7.43 -16.35 -5.61
N ASN A 86 -6.54 -15.95 -4.69
CA ASN A 86 -6.86 -15.75 -3.28
C ASN A 86 -7.27 -14.32 -2.95
N PHE A 87 -7.35 -13.40 -3.93
CA PHE A 87 -7.63 -11.98 -3.69
C PHE A 87 -8.88 -11.75 -2.81
N TRP A 88 -9.98 -12.45 -3.12
CA TRP A 88 -11.23 -12.28 -2.37
C TRP A 88 -11.14 -12.81 -0.94
N GLN A 89 -10.37 -13.87 -0.70
CA GLN A 89 -10.15 -14.36 0.66
C GLN A 89 -9.37 -13.35 1.51
N VAL A 90 -8.36 -12.72 0.90
CA VAL A 90 -7.60 -11.63 1.56
C VAL A 90 -8.49 -10.41 1.79
N TYR A 91 -9.28 -10.00 0.79
CA TYR A 91 -10.25 -8.91 0.94
C TYR A 91 -11.21 -9.17 2.11
N ASP A 92 -11.80 -10.36 2.17
CA ASP A 92 -12.75 -10.74 3.22
C ASP A 92 -12.07 -10.75 4.59
N TRP A 93 -10.81 -11.21 4.67
CA TRP A 93 -10.03 -11.16 5.90
C TRP A 93 -9.86 -9.72 6.40
N PHE A 94 -9.43 -8.80 5.53
CA PHE A 94 -9.30 -7.38 5.88
C PHE A 94 -10.65 -6.77 6.26
N GLN A 95 -11.69 -7.00 5.47
CA GLN A 95 -13.04 -6.46 5.71
C GLN A 95 -13.61 -6.93 7.04
N ASN A 96 -13.47 -8.22 7.37
CA ASN A 96 -13.92 -8.75 8.66
C ASN A 96 -13.17 -8.09 9.82
N ARG A 97 -11.86 -7.94 9.70
CA ARG A 97 -11.05 -7.26 10.71
C ARG A 97 -11.45 -5.78 10.87
N TYR A 98 -11.79 -5.10 9.77
CA TYR A 98 -12.25 -3.71 9.81
C TYR A 98 -13.59 -3.58 10.52
N ASN A 99 -14.54 -4.46 10.18
CA ASN A 99 -15.84 -4.57 10.85
C ASN A 99 -15.69 -4.86 12.36
N GLU A 100 -14.72 -5.68 12.76
CA GLU A 100 -14.43 -5.94 14.17
C GLU A 100 -13.84 -4.73 14.90
N SER A 101 -13.03 -3.93 14.20
CA SER A 101 -12.34 -2.76 14.78
C SER A 101 -13.28 -1.59 15.05
N ASP A 102 -14.29 -1.36 14.19
CA ASP A 102 -15.33 -0.35 14.37
C ASP A 102 -16.68 -0.89 13.91
N LYS A 103 -17.35 -1.65 14.77
CA LYS A 103 -18.63 -2.31 14.46
C LYS A 103 -19.76 -1.36 14.05
N LEU A 104 -19.67 -0.08 14.39
CA LEU A 104 -20.71 0.91 14.15
C LEU A 104 -20.47 1.72 12.88
N ASN A 105 -19.21 2.05 12.58
CA ASN A 105 -18.87 2.93 11.44
C ASN A 105 -18.07 2.24 10.33
N ALA A 106 -17.69 0.98 10.47
CA ALA A 106 -16.96 0.27 9.43
C ALA A 106 -17.78 0.24 8.13
N GLY A 107 -17.24 0.92 7.11
CA GLY A 107 -17.71 0.84 5.74
C GLY A 107 -17.13 -0.36 5.00
N LEU A 108 -17.39 -0.41 3.69
CA LEU A 108 -16.74 -1.37 2.79
C LEU A 108 -15.44 -0.81 2.26
N PHE A 109 -14.44 -1.67 2.07
CA PHE A 109 -13.25 -1.30 1.32
C PHE A 109 -13.58 -1.03 -0.13
N ASP A 110 -13.31 0.19 -0.57
CA ASP A 110 -13.48 0.62 -1.95
C ASP A 110 -12.19 0.35 -2.75
N LEU A 111 -12.29 -0.58 -3.68
CA LEU A 111 -11.19 -1.04 -4.53
C LEU A 111 -11.06 -0.25 -5.85
N ASN A 112 -11.76 0.89 -6.01
CA ASN A 112 -11.70 1.71 -7.21
C ASN A 112 -10.29 2.29 -7.48
N ARG A 113 -9.46 2.41 -6.44
CA ARG A 113 -8.06 2.88 -6.53
C ARG A 113 -7.04 1.79 -6.23
N TYR A 114 -7.50 0.53 -6.20
CA TYR A 114 -6.62 -0.59 -5.95
C TYR A 114 -5.61 -0.72 -7.10
N TYR A 115 -4.34 -0.75 -6.75
CA TYR A 115 -3.23 -0.64 -7.66
C TYR A 115 -3.25 -1.84 -8.62
N PRO A 116 -3.33 -1.60 -9.94
CA PRO A 116 -3.36 -2.68 -10.91
C PRO A 116 -1.95 -3.26 -11.02
N ILE A 117 -1.70 -4.47 -10.52
CA ILE A 117 -0.47 -5.21 -10.87
C ILE A 117 -0.81 -6.51 -11.61
N ALA A 118 -1.49 -6.40 -12.75
CA ALA A 118 -1.44 -7.48 -13.73
C ALA A 118 -0.23 -7.21 -14.66
N HIS A 119 0.46 -8.30 -15.03
CA HIS A 119 1.71 -8.35 -15.81
C HIS A 119 1.92 -7.27 -16.87
#